data_AF-A0A2N2BK78-F1
#
_entry.id   AF-A0A2N2BK78-F1
#
_cell.length_a   1.000
_cell.length_b   1.000
_cell.length_c   1.000
_cell.angle_alpha   90.00
_cell.angle_beta   90.00
_cell.angle_gamma   90.00
#
_symmetry.space_group_name_H-M   'P 1'
#
loop_
_entity.id
_entity.type
_entity.pdbx_description
1 polymer ?
#
loop_
_entity_poly.entity_id
_entity_poly.type
_entity_poly.pdbx_seq_one_letter_code
_entity_poly.pdbx_strand_id
1 'polypeptide(L)'
;MVILLRKVGMTMSDMSTRLHVKELKRRFSKRKIITVSDFNEFYGEVFGSIKKGTVSWYIYELKNKNVIRNISRGQYVLVDSKDVDDREFIVITMDIIKSSDMDYIEFNNSLTKKVDELNLIISNEYGYNRSYYISQGDEIQIVCDFDENIGNLFMLTLSCLHPFKVRYGMGIGDVGEELKKNSWEMNGPIFWNARDQLMKLKNVKDYDGLIISDSSEIDQVCNNILPIINEMIKKVTDKQWDVVKAELSKISIRETISKIGISKTSYYDRLSGSNLEEIIKAFKAIIRLLRIRRSVN
;
A
#
# COMPACT_ATOMS: atom_id res chain seq x y z
N MET A 1 -22.42 11.38 -14.09
CA MET A 1 -22.76 11.44 -12.65
C MET A 1 -21.57 11.84 -11.75
N VAL A 2 -20.46 12.33 -12.33
CA VAL A 2 -19.38 13.03 -11.58
C VAL A 2 -19.81 14.45 -11.15
N ILE A 3 -20.90 14.96 -11.73
CA ILE A 3 -21.37 16.34 -11.57
C ILE A 3 -22.25 16.55 -10.32
N LEU A 4 -22.91 15.50 -9.79
CA LEU A 4 -23.70 15.64 -8.56
C LEU A 4 -22.86 15.52 -7.27
N LEU A 5 -21.67 14.90 -7.35
CA LEU A 5 -20.85 14.54 -6.18
C LEU A 5 -19.93 15.67 -5.69
N ARG A 6 -19.68 16.71 -6.50
CA ARG A 6 -18.86 17.86 -6.10
C ARG A 6 -19.57 18.88 -5.20
N LYS A 7 -20.90 18.79 -5.01
CA LYS A 7 -21.67 19.82 -4.29
C LYS A 7 -21.79 19.63 -2.78
N VAL A 8 -21.34 18.51 -2.20
CA VAL A 8 -21.64 18.18 -0.78
C VAL A 8 -20.41 17.89 0.09
N GLY A 9 -19.18 17.86 -0.45
CA GLY A 9 -17.97 17.79 0.38
C GLY A 9 -17.92 16.62 1.38
N MET A 10 -18.32 15.41 0.96
CA MET A 10 -18.40 14.23 1.84
C MET A 10 -17.15 13.33 1.76
N THR A 11 -16.79 12.72 2.89
CA THR A 11 -15.64 11.80 3.05
C THR A 11 -16.03 10.31 2.92
N MET A 12 -15.05 9.40 2.83
CA MET A 12 -15.29 7.94 2.81
C MET A 12 -15.85 7.38 4.12
N SER A 13 -15.51 8.01 5.25
CA SER A 13 -16.12 7.78 6.57
C SER A 13 -17.63 8.05 6.55
N ASP A 14 -18.06 9.15 5.92
CA ASP A 14 -19.48 9.48 5.76
C ASP A 14 -20.25 8.43 4.95
N MET A 15 -19.59 7.71 4.03
CA MET A 15 -20.21 6.67 3.21
C MET A 15 -20.36 5.32 3.94
N SER A 16 -19.44 4.95 4.84
CA SER A 16 -19.55 3.73 5.67
C SER A 16 -20.75 3.83 6.62
N THR A 17 -20.89 5.00 7.26
CA THR A 17 -22.00 5.34 8.16
C THR A 17 -23.35 5.29 7.42
N ARG A 18 -23.37 5.67 6.14
CA ARG A 18 -24.58 5.63 5.27
C ARG A 18 -24.95 4.23 4.78
N LEU A 19 -24.02 3.28 4.75
CA LEU A 19 -24.29 1.90 4.34
C LEU A 19 -24.78 1.03 5.49
N HIS A 20 -24.58 1.46 6.74
CA HIS A 20 -24.97 0.74 7.96
C HIS A 20 -24.43 -0.70 8.01
N VAL A 21 -23.20 -0.92 7.52
CA VAL A 21 -22.60 -2.26 7.34
C VAL A 21 -22.60 -3.09 8.62
N LYS A 22 -22.25 -2.48 9.77
CA LYS A 22 -22.23 -3.16 11.08
C LYS A 22 -23.62 -3.67 11.47
N GLU A 23 -24.63 -2.82 11.29
CA GLU A 23 -26.02 -3.12 11.65
C GLU A 23 -26.64 -4.14 10.68
N LEU A 24 -26.29 -4.03 9.39
CA LEU A 24 -26.67 -4.98 8.35
C LEU A 24 -26.08 -6.37 8.62
N LYS A 25 -24.78 -6.45 8.91
CA LYS A 25 -24.11 -7.71 9.30
C LYS A 25 -24.74 -8.31 10.56
N ARG A 26 -25.05 -7.50 11.57
CA ARG A 26 -25.75 -7.94 12.79
C ARG A 26 -27.12 -8.54 12.46
N ARG A 27 -27.96 -7.81 11.71
CA ARG A 27 -29.32 -8.20 11.31
C ARG A 27 -29.36 -9.50 10.53
N PHE A 28 -28.44 -9.67 9.58
CA PHE A 28 -28.45 -10.80 8.66
C PHE A 28 -27.42 -11.90 8.97
N SER A 29 -26.69 -11.80 10.08
CA SER A 29 -25.64 -12.75 10.50
C SER A 29 -26.04 -14.23 10.48
N LYS A 30 -27.31 -14.55 10.72
CA LYS A 30 -27.83 -15.92 10.74
C LYS A 30 -28.58 -16.32 9.47
N ARG A 31 -28.69 -15.43 8.48
CA ARG A 31 -29.42 -15.69 7.23
C ARG A 31 -28.48 -16.32 6.21
N LYS A 32 -28.92 -17.46 5.66
CA LYS A 32 -28.21 -18.12 4.54
C LYS A 32 -28.29 -17.33 3.24
N ILE A 33 -29.36 -16.57 3.04
CA ILE A 33 -29.62 -15.76 1.83
C ILE A 33 -30.31 -14.46 2.26
N ILE A 34 -29.90 -13.35 1.66
CA ILE A 34 -30.50 -12.01 1.73
C ILE A 34 -31.02 -11.66 0.34
N THR A 35 -32.26 -11.20 0.25
CA THR A 35 -32.90 -10.80 -1.00
C THR A 35 -32.95 -9.29 -1.16
N VAL A 36 -33.27 -8.81 -2.37
CA VAL A 36 -33.56 -7.38 -2.61
C VAL A 36 -34.68 -6.87 -1.71
N SER A 37 -35.67 -7.70 -1.37
CA SER A 37 -36.74 -7.32 -0.44
C SER A 37 -36.21 -7.06 0.97
N ASP A 38 -35.31 -7.92 1.45
CA ASP A 38 -34.69 -7.77 2.77
C ASP A 38 -33.88 -6.46 2.87
N PHE A 39 -33.19 -6.06 1.79
CA PHE A 39 -32.51 -4.75 1.75
C PHE A 39 -33.48 -3.57 1.73
N ASN A 40 -34.61 -3.68 1.03
CA ASN A 40 -35.63 -2.63 1.04
C ASN A 40 -36.25 -2.47 2.44
N GLU A 41 -36.50 -3.57 3.13
CA GLU A 41 -36.99 -3.56 4.52
C GLU A 41 -35.96 -2.92 5.44
N PHE A 42 -34.72 -3.43 5.43
CA PHE A 42 -33.64 -2.92 6.27
C PHE A 42 -33.41 -1.41 6.10
N TYR A 43 -33.24 -0.94 4.87
CA TYR A 43 -33.00 0.49 4.65
C TYR A 43 -34.27 1.32 4.83
N GLY A 44 -35.46 0.72 4.70
CA GLY A 44 -36.73 1.36 5.04
C GLY A 44 -36.88 1.60 6.55
N GLU A 45 -36.41 0.67 7.38
CA GLU A 45 -36.35 0.85 8.85
C GLU A 45 -35.34 1.94 9.24
N VAL A 46 -34.18 1.95 8.57
CA VAL A 46 -33.07 2.86 8.91
C VAL A 46 -33.33 4.30 8.45
N PHE A 47 -33.90 4.49 7.26
CA PHE A 47 -34.05 5.80 6.62
C PHE A 47 -35.50 6.24 6.39
N GLY A 48 -36.49 5.40 6.73
CA GLY A 48 -37.90 5.67 6.45
C GLY A 48 -38.27 5.44 4.96
N SER A 49 -39.05 6.34 4.38
CA SER A 49 -39.49 6.20 2.98
C SER A 49 -38.33 6.45 2.00
N ILE A 50 -37.83 5.39 1.37
CA ILE A 50 -36.74 5.44 0.39
C ILE A 50 -37.21 5.01 -1.00
N LYS A 51 -36.62 5.63 -2.04
CA LYS A 51 -36.88 5.24 -3.44
C LYS A 51 -36.19 3.91 -3.74
N LYS A 52 -36.85 3.02 -4.50
CA LYS A 52 -36.30 1.72 -4.92
C LYS A 52 -34.92 1.82 -5.58
N GLY A 53 -34.67 2.85 -6.39
CA GLY A 53 -33.37 3.07 -7.03
C GLY A 53 -32.22 3.33 -6.04
N THR A 54 -32.52 3.88 -4.86
CA THR A 54 -31.54 4.13 -3.80
C THR A 54 -31.10 2.83 -3.13
N VAL A 55 -32.00 1.86 -2.94
CA VAL A 55 -31.65 0.53 -2.43
C VAL A 55 -30.81 -0.25 -3.43
N SER A 56 -31.11 -0.16 -4.72
CA SER A 56 -30.26 -0.74 -5.76
C SER A 56 -28.85 -0.18 -5.73
N TRP A 57 -28.69 1.12 -5.44
CA TRP A 57 -27.38 1.75 -5.25
C TRP A 57 -26.69 1.21 -3.99
N TYR A 58 -27.37 1.10 -2.86
CA TYR A 58 -26.77 0.52 -1.64
C TYR A 58 -26.30 -0.93 -1.85
N ILE A 59 -27.10 -1.76 -2.53
CA ILE A 59 -26.72 -3.13 -2.87
C ILE A 59 -25.46 -3.15 -3.75
N TYR A 60 -25.38 -2.24 -4.73
CA TYR A 60 -24.20 -2.09 -5.58
C TYR A 60 -22.96 -1.72 -4.76
N GLU A 61 -23.05 -0.74 -3.86
CA GLU A 61 -21.95 -0.33 -2.98
C GLU A 61 -21.53 -1.45 -2.01
N LEU A 62 -22.49 -2.18 -1.41
CA LEU A 62 -22.20 -3.32 -0.53
C LEU A 62 -21.47 -4.44 -1.26
N LYS A 63 -21.77 -4.67 -2.54
CA LYS A 63 -21.03 -5.62 -3.38
C LYS A 63 -19.61 -5.12 -3.66
N ASN A 64 -19.46 -3.86 -4.04
CA ASN A 64 -18.15 -3.26 -4.32
C ASN A 64 -17.24 -3.28 -3.08
N LYS A 65 -17.82 -3.18 -1.87
CA LYS A 65 -17.10 -3.28 -0.59
C LYS A 65 -16.98 -4.71 -0.06
N ASN A 66 -17.31 -5.72 -0.87
CA ASN A 66 -17.26 -7.13 -0.52
C ASN A 66 -18.00 -7.48 0.80
N VAL A 67 -19.02 -6.72 1.16
CA VAL A 67 -19.87 -7.00 2.34
C VAL A 67 -20.85 -8.11 2.03
N ILE A 68 -21.32 -8.14 0.78
CA ILE A 68 -22.22 -9.15 0.24
C ILE A 68 -21.73 -9.62 -1.12
N ARG A 69 -22.02 -10.87 -1.48
CA ARG A 69 -21.80 -11.40 -2.83
C ARG A 69 -23.11 -11.92 -3.43
N ASN A 70 -23.24 -11.82 -4.75
CA ASN A 70 -24.41 -12.32 -5.45
C ASN A 70 -24.28 -13.84 -5.66
N ILE A 71 -25.37 -14.57 -5.41
CA ILE A 71 -25.44 -16.02 -5.66
C ILE A 71 -26.39 -16.36 -6.81
N SER A 72 -27.43 -15.55 -6.99
CA SER A 72 -28.41 -15.69 -8.07
C SER A 72 -29.16 -14.36 -8.23
N ARG A 73 -30.05 -14.25 -9.22
CA ARG A 73 -30.77 -13.00 -9.52
C ARG A 73 -31.53 -12.49 -8.29
N GLY A 74 -31.07 -11.37 -7.75
CA GLY A 74 -31.68 -10.71 -6.58
C GLY A 74 -31.46 -11.41 -5.23
N GLN A 75 -30.55 -12.39 -5.18
CA GLN A 75 -30.17 -13.11 -3.96
C GLN A 75 -28.68 -12.93 -3.66
N TYR A 76 -28.38 -12.68 -2.39
CA TYR A 76 -27.07 -12.32 -1.89
C TYR A 76 -26.77 -13.12 -0.63
N VAL A 77 -25.50 -13.23 -0.29
CA VAL A 77 -25.07 -13.77 1.01
C VAL A 77 -24.14 -12.76 1.66
N LEU A 78 -24.18 -12.68 3.00
CA LEU A 78 -23.12 -11.99 3.72
C LEU A 78 -21.81 -12.71 3.44
N VAL A 79 -20.78 -11.92 3.16
CA VAL A 79 -19.42 -12.44 3.24
C VAL A 79 -19.08 -12.49 4.73
N ASP A 80 -18.88 -13.70 5.26
CA ASP A 80 -18.52 -13.90 6.66
C ASP A 80 -17.24 -13.10 6.95
N SER A 81 -17.13 -12.51 8.14
CA SER A 81 -15.91 -11.81 8.57
C SER A 81 -14.69 -12.72 8.74
N LYS A 82 -14.82 -14.02 8.38
CA LYS A 82 -13.70 -14.95 8.22
C LYS A 82 -13.16 -14.98 6.79
N ASP A 83 -13.91 -14.49 5.80
CA ASP A 83 -13.54 -14.43 4.39
C ASP A 83 -13.34 -12.98 3.88
N VAL A 84 -13.57 -11.98 4.73
CA VAL A 84 -12.96 -10.65 4.56
C VAL A 84 -11.64 -10.71 5.28
N ASP A 85 -10.56 -10.59 4.52
CA ASP A 85 -9.26 -10.41 5.12
C ASP A 85 -9.23 -9.05 5.84
N ASP A 86 -9.50 -9.03 7.15
CA ASP A 86 -9.41 -7.81 7.98
C ASP A 86 -7.94 -7.35 8.18
N ARG A 87 -7.00 -8.02 7.50
CA ARG A 87 -5.63 -7.55 7.30
C ARG A 87 -5.69 -6.37 6.36
N GLU A 88 -5.22 -5.23 6.85
CA GLU A 88 -4.90 -4.13 5.96
C GLU A 88 -3.61 -4.44 5.21
N PHE A 89 -3.53 -3.89 4.02
CA PHE A 89 -2.36 -3.98 3.16
C PHE A 89 -1.80 -2.58 2.93
N ILE A 90 -0.58 -2.58 2.43
CA ILE A 90 0.08 -1.41 1.88
C ILE A 90 0.39 -1.74 0.42
N VAL A 91 -0.13 -0.96 -0.51
CA VAL A 91 0.34 -0.97 -1.91
C VAL A 91 1.41 0.08 -2.02
N ILE A 92 2.62 -0.33 -2.41
CA ILE A 92 3.70 0.59 -2.76
C ILE A 92 3.87 0.54 -4.27
N THR A 93 3.63 1.67 -4.92
CA THR A 93 3.93 1.88 -6.34
C THR A 93 5.08 2.86 -6.45
N MET A 94 6.14 2.50 -7.16
CA MET A 94 7.30 3.35 -7.39
C MET A 94 7.52 3.56 -8.88
N ASP A 95 8.10 4.69 -9.25
CA ASP A 95 8.50 5.02 -10.63
C ASP A 95 9.94 5.52 -10.63
N ILE A 96 10.73 5.08 -11.62
CA ILE A 96 12.14 5.44 -11.74
C ILE A 96 12.28 6.83 -12.37
N ILE A 97 12.86 7.76 -11.63
CA ILE A 97 13.06 9.13 -12.08
C ILE A 97 14.08 9.16 -13.24
N LYS A 98 13.69 9.82 -14.34
CA LYS A 98 14.51 10.01 -15.57
C LYS A 98 14.90 8.71 -16.28
N SER A 99 14.10 7.65 -16.15
CA SER A 99 14.27 6.42 -16.95
C SER A 99 14.29 6.71 -18.47
N SER A 100 13.53 7.70 -18.93
CA SER A 100 13.48 8.13 -20.34
C SER A 100 14.79 8.66 -20.91
N ASP A 101 15.71 9.09 -20.04
CA ASP A 101 17.02 9.63 -20.42
C ASP A 101 18.08 8.52 -20.55
N MET A 102 17.72 7.27 -20.22
CA MET A 102 18.61 6.11 -20.19
C MET A 102 18.45 5.25 -21.46
N ASP A 103 19.47 4.46 -21.79
CA ASP A 103 19.33 3.45 -22.84
C ASP A 103 18.25 2.43 -22.45
N TYR A 104 17.22 2.28 -23.29
CA TYR A 104 16.04 1.47 -22.98
C TYR A 104 16.39 0.00 -22.70
N ILE A 105 17.34 -0.58 -23.45
CA ILE A 105 17.67 -2.01 -23.32
C ILE A 105 18.50 -2.22 -22.04
N GLU A 106 19.52 -1.40 -21.82
CA GLU A 106 20.36 -1.47 -20.63
C GLU A 106 19.55 -1.21 -19.35
N PHE A 107 18.70 -0.19 -19.37
CA PHE A 107 17.83 0.17 -18.26
C PHE A 107 16.90 -0.99 -17.88
N ASN A 108 16.15 -1.53 -18.84
CA ASN A 108 15.20 -2.62 -18.55
C ASN A 108 15.89 -3.89 -18.06
N ASN A 109 17.04 -4.24 -18.64
CA ASN A 109 17.83 -5.38 -18.18
C ASN A 109 18.34 -5.17 -16.74
N SER A 110 18.84 -3.98 -16.43
CA SER A 110 19.32 -3.62 -15.10
C SER A 110 18.20 -3.62 -14.06
N LEU A 111 17.06 -2.99 -14.38
CA LEU A 111 15.89 -2.94 -13.50
C LEU A 111 15.33 -4.34 -13.23
N THR A 112 15.15 -5.16 -14.28
CA THR A 112 14.66 -6.54 -14.15
C THR A 112 15.55 -7.33 -13.22
N LYS A 113 16.87 -7.31 -13.43
CA LYS A 113 17.84 -8.03 -12.59
C LYS A 113 17.76 -7.59 -11.12
N LYS A 114 17.63 -6.27 -10.87
CA LYS A 114 17.53 -5.71 -9.51
C LYS A 114 16.23 -6.11 -8.82
N VAL A 115 15.11 -6.11 -9.55
CA VAL A 115 13.80 -6.53 -9.04
C VAL A 115 13.77 -8.03 -8.77
N ASP A 116 14.36 -8.86 -9.63
CA ASP A 116 14.49 -10.30 -9.42
C ASP A 116 15.34 -10.62 -8.18
N GLU A 117 16.46 -9.92 -8.01
CA GLU A 117 17.29 -10.04 -6.80
C GLU A 117 16.52 -9.63 -5.54
N LEU A 118 15.82 -8.49 -5.58
CA LEU A 118 14.98 -8.02 -4.48
C LEU A 118 13.90 -9.05 -4.13
N ASN A 119 13.22 -9.60 -5.12
CA ASN A 119 12.18 -10.63 -4.94
C ASN A 119 12.73 -11.90 -4.28
N LEU A 120 13.95 -12.31 -4.65
CA LEU A 120 14.62 -13.45 -4.01
C LEU A 120 14.92 -13.16 -2.54
N ILE A 121 15.45 -11.97 -2.24
CA ILE A 121 15.79 -11.58 -0.86
C ILE A 121 14.54 -11.53 0.02
N ILE A 122 13.46 -10.86 -0.42
CA ILE A 122 12.25 -10.73 0.40
C ILE A 122 11.55 -12.08 0.61
N SER A 123 11.59 -12.97 -0.39
CA SER A 123 11.05 -14.33 -0.26
C SER A 123 11.83 -15.13 0.78
N ASN A 124 13.16 -15.15 0.68
CA ASN A 124 14.01 -16.00 1.52
C ASN A 124 14.19 -15.45 2.94
N GLU A 125 14.45 -14.16 3.07
CA GLU A 125 14.86 -13.54 4.33
C GLU A 125 13.68 -12.98 5.13
N TYR A 126 12.58 -12.62 4.45
CA TYR A 126 11.41 -12.00 5.08
C TYR A 126 10.15 -12.86 4.97
N GLY A 127 10.19 -13.99 4.26
CA GLY A 127 9.02 -14.87 4.07
C GLY A 127 7.88 -14.20 3.29
N TYR A 128 8.18 -13.18 2.49
CA TYR A 128 7.19 -12.48 1.68
C TYR A 128 6.80 -13.32 0.47
N ASN A 129 5.54 -13.77 0.43
CA ASN A 129 5.00 -14.58 -0.67
C ASN A 129 4.51 -13.75 -1.88
N ARG A 130 4.51 -12.42 -1.75
CA ARG A 130 4.16 -11.46 -2.81
C ARG A 130 5.42 -10.81 -3.34
N SER A 131 5.45 -10.50 -4.63
CA SER A 131 6.63 -10.01 -5.31
C SER A 131 6.42 -8.60 -5.85
N TYR A 132 7.51 -7.85 -6.01
CA TYR A 132 7.55 -6.70 -6.88
C TYR A 132 7.38 -7.14 -8.33
N TYR A 133 6.55 -6.40 -9.06
CA TYR A 133 6.41 -6.56 -10.50
C TYR A 133 6.61 -5.22 -11.20
N ILE A 134 7.30 -5.26 -12.34
CA ILE A 134 7.51 -4.13 -13.23
C ILE A 134 6.30 -4.02 -14.16
N SER A 135 5.78 -2.81 -14.35
CA SER A 135 4.72 -2.50 -15.32
C SER A 135 5.29 -2.36 -16.75
N GLN A 136 4.48 -1.94 -17.72
CA GLN A 136 5.02 -1.52 -19.01
C GLN A 136 5.74 -0.17 -18.86
N GLY A 137 7.05 -0.23 -18.65
CA GLY A 137 7.93 0.92 -18.49
C GLY A 137 8.84 0.75 -17.29
N ASP A 138 8.82 1.72 -16.39
CA ASP A 138 9.72 1.89 -15.27
C ASP A 138 8.99 1.90 -13.91
N GLU A 139 7.68 1.68 -13.89
CA GLU A 139 6.95 1.56 -12.63
C GLU A 139 7.11 0.16 -12.05
N ILE A 140 7.30 0.07 -10.74
CA ILE A 140 7.30 -1.18 -9.98
C ILE A 140 6.26 -1.13 -8.88
N GLN A 141 5.64 -2.27 -8.55
CA GLN A 141 4.60 -2.32 -7.55
C GLN A 141 4.64 -3.60 -6.71
N ILE A 142 4.40 -3.47 -5.41
CA ILE A 142 4.20 -4.58 -4.48
C ILE A 142 2.95 -4.34 -3.61
N VAL A 143 2.34 -5.44 -3.16
CA VAL A 143 1.35 -5.45 -2.08
C VAL A 143 2.01 -6.08 -0.85
N CYS A 144 1.97 -5.37 0.27
CA CYS A 144 2.58 -5.77 1.54
C CYS A 144 1.51 -5.90 2.61
N ASP A 145 1.75 -6.75 3.61
CA ASP A 145 0.91 -6.74 4.80
C ASP A 145 1.15 -5.43 5.57
N PHE A 146 0.12 -4.90 6.23
CA PHE A 146 0.26 -3.72 7.09
C PHE A 146 0.98 -4.11 8.40
N ASP A 147 2.31 -4.05 8.39
CA ASP A 147 3.17 -4.43 9.51
C ASP A 147 4.26 -3.38 9.83
N GLU A 148 4.98 -3.59 10.95
CA GLU A 148 6.05 -2.68 11.40
C GLU A 148 7.37 -2.83 10.62
N ASN A 149 7.48 -3.82 9.72
CA ASN A 149 8.66 -4.07 8.90
C ASN A 149 8.64 -3.26 7.60
N ILE A 150 7.59 -2.49 7.30
CA ILE A 150 7.49 -1.72 6.05
C ILE A 150 8.72 -0.82 5.81
N GLY A 151 9.28 -0.23 6.87
CA GLY A 151 10.47 0.62 6.76
C GLY A 151 11.71 -0.17 6.33
N ASN A 152 11.86 -1.40 6.82
CA ASN A 152 12.94 -2.30 6.40
C ASN A 152 12.78 -2.70 4.94
N LEU A 153 11.56 -3.10 4.54
CA LEU A 153 11.26 -3.49 3.17
C LEU A 153 11.47 -2.32 2.20
N PHE A 154 11.02 -1.12 2.57
CA PHE A 154 11.19 0.08 1.78
C PHE A 154 12.67 0.43 1.60
N MET A 155 13.46 0.45 2.67
CA MET A 155 14.91 0.72 2.58
C MET A 155 15.67 -0.36 1.80
N LEU A 156 15.28 -1.64 1.95
CA LEU A 156 15.84 -2.74 1.17
C LEU A 156 15.57 -2.51 -0.32
N THR A 157 14.34 -2.15 -0.65
CA THR A 157 13.91 -1.85 -2.02
C THR A 157 14.76 -0.74 -2.63
N LEU A 158 14.92 0.39 -1.93
CA LEU A 158 15.77 1.50 -2.40
C LEU A 158 17.23 1.07 -2.57
N SER A 159 17.76 0.28 -1.63
CA SER A 159 19.15 -0.20 -1.69
C SER A 159 19.41 -1.14 -2.87
N CYS A 160 18.43 -1.97 -3.26
CA CYS A 160 18.53 -2.82 -4.44
C CYS A 160 18.43 -2.02 -5.74
N LEU A 161 17.56 -1.01 -5.76
CA LEU A 161 17.32 -0.17 -6.94
C LEU A 161 18.42 0.86 -7.18
N HIS A 162 19.17 1.27 -6.15
CA HIS A 162 20.31 2.18 -6.28
C HIS A 162 21.25 1.78 -7.45
N PRO A 163 21.66 2.70 -8.34
CA PRO A 163 21.57 4.16 -8.24
C PRO A 163 20.28 4.79 -8.78
N PHE A 164 19.26 3.99 -9.11
CA PHE A 164 17.98 4.55 -9.54
C PHE A 164 17.33 5.34 -8.41
N LYS A 165 16.98 6.59 -8.71
CA LYS A 165 16.16 7.42 -7.86
C LYS A 165 14.71 7.10 -8.16
N VAL A 166 13.87 7.07 -7.12
CA VAL A 166 12.47 6.70 -7.27
C VAL A 166 11.56 7.71 -6.61
N ARG A 167 10.41 7.95 -7.25
CA ARG A 167 9.23 8.53 -6.58
C ARG A 167 8.31 7.38 -6.18
N TYR A 168 7.59 7.52 -5.08
CA TYR A 168 6.71 6.45 -4.59
C TYR A 168 5.36 6.96 -4.07
N GLY A 169 4.31 6.20 -4.32
CA GLY A 169 3.00 6.36 -3.71
C GLY A 169 2.67 5.14 -2.86
N MET A 170 2.16 5.37 -1.65
CA MET A 170 1.70 4.31 -0.75
C MET A 170 0.22 4.45 -0.48
N GLY A 171 -0.56 3.45 -0.86
CA GLY A 171 -1.96 3.31 -0.46
C GLY A 171 -2.07 2.35 0.72
N ILE A 172 -2.87 2.68 1.72
CA ILE A 172 -3.15 1.80 2.87
C ILE A 172 -4.65 1.52 2.97
N GLY A 173 -5.01 0.26 3.21
CA GLY A 173 -6.39 -0.16 3.41
C GLY A 173 -6.64 -1.61 3.00
N ASP A 174 -7.88 -1.93 2.68
CA ASP A 174 -8.29 -3.23 2.14
C ASP A 174 -7.99 -3.31 0.63
N VAL A 175 -7.54 -4.47 0.17
CA VAL A 175 -7.36 -4.80 -1.25
C VAL A 175 -8.73 -4.99 -1.92
N GLY A 176 -9.72 -5.49 -1.20
CA GLY A 176 -11.11 -5.67 -1.66
C GLY A 176 -11.33 -6.89 -2.55
N GLU A 177 -10.28 -7.69 -2.79
CA GLU A 177 -10.31 -8.90 -3.63
C GLU A 177 -9.22 -9.90 -3.19
N GLU A 178 -9.18 -11.05 -3.85
CA GLU A 178 -8.20 -12.10 -3.57
C GLU A 178 -6.76 -11.65 -3.84
N LEU A 179 -5.87 -11.87 -2.87
CA LEU A 179 -4.45 -11.61 -3.02
C LEU A 179 -3.82 -12.54 -4.04
N LYS A 180 -3.10 -11.95 -4.99
CA LYS A 180 -2.30 -12.68 -5.98
C LYS A 180 -0.80 -12.51 -5.72
N LYS A 181 0.02 -13.28 -6.43
CA LYS A 181 1.48 -13.02 -6.42
C LYS A 181 1.80 -11.73 -7.17
N ASN A 182 1.17 -11.54 -8.33
CA ASN A 182 1.34 -10.38 -9.20
C ASN A 182 0.42 -9.23 -8.78
N SER A 183 1.02 -8.12 -8.36
CA SER A 183 0.30 -6.93 -7.91
C SER A 183 -0.44 -6.21 -9.05
N TRP A 184 -0.04 -6.40 -10.31
CA TRP A 184 -0.73 -5.82 -11.48
C TRP A 184 -1.97 -6.60 -11.90
N GLU A 185 -2.09 -7.85 -11.46
CA GLU A 185 -3.32 -8.63 -11.62
C GLU A 185 -4.36 -8.27 -10.56
N MET A 186 -4.00 -7.38 -9.63
CA MET A 186 -4.87 -6.88 -8.59
C MET A 186 -5.37 -5.46 -8.88
N ASN A 187 -6.56 -5.16 -8.37
CA ASN A 187 -7.25 -3.89 -8.48
C ASN A 187 -7.94 -3.54 -7.16
N GLY A 188 -8.26 -2.26 -7.00
CA GLY A 188 -9.02 -1.78 -5.85
C GLY A 188 -8.64 -0.37 -5.45
N PRO A 189 -9.40 0.24 -4.52
CA PRO A 189 -9.18 1.61 -4.08
C PRO A 189 -7.74 1.86 -3.60
N ILE A 190 -7.14 0.91 -2.88
CA ILE A 190 -5.76 1.02 -2.38
C ILE A 190 -4.73 1.18 -3.51
N PHE A 191 -4.94 0.51 -4.65
CA PHE A 191 -4.04 0.60 -5.80
C PHE A 191 -4.22 1.91 -6.58
N TRP A 192 -5.47 2.36 -6.76
CA TRP A 192 -5.74 3.65 -7.38
C TRP A 192 -5.18 4.79 -6.54
N ASN A 193 -5.38 4.69 -5.22
CA ASN A 193 -4.85 5.63 -4.24
C ASN A 193 -3.33 5.73 -4.29
N ALA A 194 -2.61 4.60 -4.30
CA ALA A 194 -1.15 4.58 -4.42
C ALA A 194 -0.67 5.26 -5.71
N ARG A 195 -1.28 4.92 -6.86
CA ARG A 195 -0.96 5.52 -8.15
C ARG A 195 -1.29 7.01 -8.20
N ASP A 196 -2.42 7.44 -7.66
CA ASP A 196 -2.80 8.86 -7.59
C ASP A 196 -1.80 9.68 -6.76
N GLN A 197 -1.25 9.11 -5.68
CA GLN A 197 -0.18 9.77 -4.93
C GLN A 197 1.11 9.89 -5.75
N LEU A 198 1.51 8.83 -6.45
CA LEU A 198 2.67 8.83 -7.33
C LEU A 198 2.55 9.91 -8.42
N MET A 199 1.37 10.07 -8.99
CA MET A 199 1.09 11.04 -10.06
C MET A 199 1.21 12.50 -9.61
N LYS A 200 1.04 12.78 -8.30
CA LYS A 200 1.29 14.13 -7.74
C LYS A 200 2.77 14.48 -7.68
N LEU A 201 3.66 13.49 -7.77
CA LEU A 201 5.11 13.63 -7.65
C LEU A 201 5.84 13.69 -9.00
N LYS A 202 5.12 13.84 -10.12
CA LYS A 202 5.70 13.80 -11.48
C LYS A 202 6.88 14.74 -11.72
N ASN A 203 6.88 15.91 -11.07
CA ASN A 203 7.90 16.94 -11.28
C ASN A 203 9.06 16.87 -10.27
N VAL A 204 9.04 15.91 -9.35
CA VAL A 204 10.10 15.76 -8.36
C VAL A 204 11.33 15.11 -9.02
N LYS A 205 12.51 15.65 -8.70
CA LYS A 205 13.79 15.28 -9.33
C LYS A 205 14.66 14.35 -8.47
N ASP A 206 14.19 13.98 -7.29
CA ASP A 206 14.91 13.16 -6.31
C ASP A 206 13.94 12.25 -5.53
N TYR A 207 14.45 11.46 -4.59
CA TYR A 207 13.62 10.61 -3.73
C TYR A 207 12.50 11.41 -3.06
N ASP A 208 11.27 11.00 -3.31
CA ASP A 208 10.09 11.61 -2.69
C ASP A 208 8.89 10.68 -2.71
N GLY A 209 7.95 10.90 -1.79
CA GLY A 209 6.80 10.03 -1.68
C GLY A 209 5.64 10.59 -0.88
N LEU A 210 4.48 9.98 -1.10
CA LEU A 210 3.22 10.34 -0.47
C LEU A 210 2.46 9.10 -0.03
N ILE A 211 1.82 9.21 1.13
CA ILE A 211 0.97 8.20 1.75
C ILE A 211 -0.50 8.67 1.70
N ILE A 212 -1.42 7.72 1.51
CA ILE A 212 -2.86 7.95 1.61
C ILE A 212 -3.56 6.74 2.24
N SER A 213 -4.53 7.01 3.11
CA SER A 213 -5.36 6.03 3.78
C SER A 213 -6.83 6.50 3.77
N ASP A 214 -7.64 5.99 4.70
CA ASP A 214 -9.03 6.44 4.88
C ASP A 214 -9.18 7.63 5.85
N SER A 215 -8.08 8.14 6.42
CA SER A 215 -8.06 9.27 7.36
C SER A 215 -7.17 10.40 6.85
N SER A 216 -7.80 11.47 6.37
CA SER A 216 -7.10 12.65 5.85
C SER A 216 -6.18 13.33 6.86
N GLU A 217 -6.56 13.33 8.13
CA GLU A 217 -5.81 13.94 9.23
C GLU A 217 -4.51 13.18 9.49
N ILE A 218 -4.59 11.84 9.55
CA ILE A 218 -3.41 10.99 9.72
C ILE A 218 -2.54 11.04 8.47
N ASP A 219 -3.14 11.03 7.28
CA ASP A 219 -2.42 11.18 6.02
C ASP A 219 -1.62 12.48 5.98
N GLN A 220 -2.21 13.59 6.42
CA GLN A 220 -1.53 14.88 6.51
C GLN A 220 -0.32 14.82 7.46
N VAL A 221 -0.48 14.22 8.65
CA VAL A 221 0.63 14.07 9.60
C VAL A 221 1.74 13.19 9.01
N CYS A 222 1.40 12.04 8.43
CA CYS A 222 2.37 11.15 7.79
C CYS A 222 3.10 11.85 6.64
N ASN A 223 2.37 12.57 5.79
CA ASN A 223 2.94 13.31 4.66
C ASN A 223 3.77 14.54 5.09
N ASN A 224 3.65 15.02 6.33
CA ASN A 224 4.57 16.01 6.91
C ASN A 224 5.85 15.37 7.46
N ILE A 225 5.82 14.08 7.81
CA ILE A 225 6.99 13.33 8.27
C ILE A 225 7.83 12.82 7.09
N LEU A 226 7.20 12.38 6.00
CA LEU A 226 7.88 11.80 4.83
C LEU A 226 8.99 12.69 4.25
N PRO A 227 8.84 14.03 4.11
CA PRO A 227 9.93 14.89 3.63
C PRO A 227 11.20 14.77 4.47
N ILE A 228 11.08 14.63 5.79
CA ILE A 228 12.24 14.46 6.69
C ILE A 228 12.92 13.11 6.40
N ILE A 229 12.14 12.05 6.20
CA ILE A 229 12.65 10.73 5.82
C ILE A 229 13.36 10.80 4.47
N ASN A 230 12.74 11.42 3.48
CA ASN A 230 13.27 11.55 2.12
C ASN A 230 14.59 12.35 2.11
N GLU A 231 14.71 13.39 2.94
CA GLU A 231 15.98 14.12 3.10
C GLU A 231 17.09 13.28 3.74
N MET A 232 16.76 12.36 4.66
CA MET A 232 17.75 11.42 5.20
C MET A 232 18.20 10.42 4.14
N ILE A 233 17.26 9.90 3.33
CA ILE A 233 17.55 8.98 2.22
C ILE A 233 18.48 9.62 1.18
N LYS A 234 18.24 10.89 0.81
CA LYS A 234 19.08 11.63 -0.16
C LYS A 234 20.53 11.78 0.29
N LYS A 235 20.81 11.72 1.60
CA LYS A 235 22.16 11.84 2.17
C LYS A 235 22.92 10.50 2.19
N VAL A 236 22.25 9.39 1.92
CA VAL A 236 22.89 8.07 1.86
C VAL A 236 23.78 8.01 0.62
N THR A 237 25.08 7.86 0.85
CA THR A 237 26.10 7.77 -0.20
C THR A 237 26.15 6.38 -0.83
N ASP A 238 26.71 6.25 -2.03
CA ASP A 238 26.86 4.96 -2.74
C ASP A 238 27.52 3.89 -1.85
N LYS A 239 28.58 4.27 -1.12
CA LYS A 239 29.30 3.37 -0.19
C LYS A 239 28.45 2.93 1.00
N GLN A 240 27.48 3.75 1.40
CA GLN A 240 26.55 3.44 2.48
C GLN A 240 25.40 2.55 1.98
N TRP A 241 24.93 2.74 0.74
CA TRP A 241 23.94 1.85 0.13
C TRP A 241 24.40 0.38 0.10
N ASP A 242 25.68 0.13 -0.18
CA ASP A 242 26.24 -1.23 -0.15
C ASP A 242 26.08 -1.92 1.21
N VAL A 243 26.35 -1.20 2.32
CA VAL A 243 26.23 -1.77 3.67
C VAL A 243 24.78 -1.83 4.14
N VAL A 244 23.93 -0.87 3.73
CA VAL A 244 22.48 -0.90 3.99
C VAL A 244 21.85 -2.12 3.32
N LYS A 245 22.20 -2.39 2.06
CA LYS A 245 21.71 -3.57 1.33
C LYS A 245 22.16 -4.85 2.03
N ALA A 246 23.43 -4.94 2.42
CA ALA A 246 23.95 -6.12 3.10
C ALA A 246 23.26 -6.39 4.45
N GLU A 247 23.08 -5.34 5.28
CA GLU A 247 22.40 -5.41 6.57
C GLU A 247 20.95 -5.91 6.40
N LEU A 248 20.19 -5.30 5.49
CA LEU A 248 18.79 -5.65 5.25
C LEU A 248 18.63 -7.00 4.52
N SER A 249 19.60 -7.40 3.70
CA SER A 249 19.60 -8.71 3.06
C SER A 249 20.11 -9.83 3.99
N LYS A 250 20.39 -9.53 5.26
CA LYS A 250 20.91 -10.46 6.27
C LYS A 250 22.20 -11.18 5.85
N ILE A 251 23.00 -10.56 4.99
CA ILE A 251 24.30 -11.08 4.58
C ILE A 251 25.25 -10.98 5.76
N SER A 252 26.06 -12.01 5.99
CA SER A 252 27.01 -11.97 7.10
C SER A 252 27.99 -10.80 6.96
N ILE A 253 28.32 -10.15 8.08
CA ILE A 253 29.29 -9.05 8.10
C ILE A 253 30.62 -9.50 7.47
N ARG A 254 31.07 -10.73 7.78
CA ARG A 254 32.33 -11.30 7.27
C ARG A 254 32.34 -11.39 5.74
N GLU A 255 31.25 -11.88 5.16
CA GLU A 255 31.11 -11.96 3.71
C GLU A 255 31.07 -10.56 3.08
N THR A 256 30.31 -9.66 3.70
CA THR A 256 30.15 -8.28 3.24
C THR A 256 31.49 -7.52 3.21
N ILE A 257 32.26 -7.57 4.30
CA ILE A 257 33.56 -6.89 4.37
C ILE A 257 34.56 -7.48 3.36
N SER A 258 34.49 -8.79 3.09
CA SER A 258 35.33 -9.46 2.10
C SER A 258 34.95 -9.06 0.67
N LYS A 259 33.66 -8.91 0.39
CA LYS A 259 33.13 -8.56 -0.94
C LYS A 259 33.35 -7.09 -1.29
N ILE A 260 33.13 -6.19 -0.33
CA ILE A 260 33.27 -4.74 -0.52
C ILE A 260 34.73 -4.29 -0.34
N GLY A 261 35.56 -5.08 0.37
CA GLY A 261 36.96 -4.76 0.62
C GLY A 261 37.15 -3.67 1.69
N ILE A 262 36.43 -3.78 2.81
CA ILE A 262 36.45 -2.78 3.90
C ILE A 262 36.76 -3.40 5.26
N SER A 263 37.17 -2.60 6.24
CA SER A 263 37.31 -3.07 7.61
C SER A 263 35.95 -3.20 8.30
N LYS A 264 35.88 -4.03 9.35
CA LYS A 264 34.68 -4.14 10.21
C LYS A 264 34.28 -2.79 10.83
N THR A 265 35.25 -1.97 11.22
CA THR A 265 35.00 -0.60 11.71
C THR A 265 34.38 0.26 10.62
N SER A 266 34.95 0.27 9.42
CA SER A 266 34.38 1.02 8.29
C SER A 266 32.99 0.54 7.89
N TYR A 267 32.64 -0.73 8.09
CA TYR A 267 31.28 -1.23 7.90
C TYR A 267 30.30 -0.52 8.84
N TYR A 268 30.59 -0.52 10.16
CA TYR A 268 29.72 0.10 11.14
C TYR A 268 29.67 1.63 11.02
N ASP A 269 30.78 2.28 10.69
CA ASP A 269 30.80 3.73 10.46
C ASP A 269 29.89 4.11 9.28
N ARG A 270 29.91 3.33 8.20
CA ARG A 270 29.03 3.54 7.04
C ARG A 270 27.57 3.26 7.39
N LEU A 271 27.31 2.17 8.13
CA LEU A 271 25.94 1.80 8.52
C LEU A 271 25.33 2.86 9.44
N SER A 272 26.07 3.31 10.46
CA SER A 272 25.67 4.39 11.36
C SER A 272 25.44 5.69 10.59
N GLY A 273 26.38 6.08 9.71
CA GLY A 273 26.24 7.29 8.90
C GLY A 273 25.14 7.26 7.85
N SER A 274 24.49 6.13 7.61
CA SER A 274 23.39 5.98 6.63
C SER A 274 22.02 6.45 7.16
N ASN A 275 21.91 6.72 8.46
CA ASN A 275 20.64 7.02 9.14
C ASN A 275 19.59 5.90 9.03
N LEU A 276 20.00 4.65 8.74
CA LEU A 276 19.08 3.53 8.55
C LEU A 276 18.17 3.32 9.78
N GLU A 277 18.74 3.40 10.99
CA GLU A 277 17.99 3.20 12.23
C GLU A 277 16.94 4.31 12.44
N GLU A 278 17.31 5.57 12.20
CA GLU A 278 16.44 6.73 12.28
C GLU A 278 15.30 6.66 11.26
N ILE A 279 15.60 6.26 10.02
CA ILE A 279 14.61 6.09 8.96
C ILE A 279 13.62 4.98 9.35
N ILE A 280 14.10 3.82 9.82
CA ILE A 280 13.24 2.72 10.27
C ILE A 280 12.36 3.16 11.45
N LYS A 281 12.91 3.89 12.42
CA LYS A 281 12.14 4.43 13.56
C LYS A 281 11.05 5.40 13.09
N ALA A 282 11.34 6.27 12.12
CA ALA A 282 10.37 7.19 11.57
C ALA A 282 9.24 6.45 10.82
N PHE A 283 9.56 5.44 10.01
CA PHE A 283 8.54 4.58 9.40
C PHE A 283 7.69 3.84 10.44
N LYS A 284 8.29 3.32 11.52
CA LYS A 284 7.52 2.70 12.62
C LYS A 284 6.57 3.69 13.27
N ALA A 285 6.96 4.96 13.43
CA ALA A 285 6.07 6.00 13.93
C ALA A 285 4.89 6.25 12.98
N ILE A 286 5.16 6.34 11.66
CA ILE A 286 4.11 6.43 10.63
C ILE A 286 3.14 5.24 10.72
N ILE A 287 3.65 4.01 10.80
CA ILE A 287 2.79 2.81 10.89
C ILE A 287 1.95 2.81 12.16
N ARG A 288 2.49 3.27 13.29
CA ARG A 288 1.72 3.41 14.54
C ARG A 288 0.60 4.44 14.40
N LEU A 289 0.87 5.59 13.77
CA LEU A 289 -0.15 6.61 13.50
C LEU A 289 -1.26 6.05 12.59
N LEU A 290 -0.87 5.36 11.51
CA LEU A 290 -1.80 4.70 10.59
C LEU A 290 -2.61 3.60 11.30
N ARG A 291 -2.03 2.90 12.29
CA ARG A 291 -2.76 1.90 13.09
C ARG A 291 -3.77 2.55 14.02
N ILE A 292 -3.42 3.67 14.66
CA ILE A 292 -4.31 4.44 15.54
C ILE A 292 -5.54 4.95 14.78
N ARG A 293 -5.41 5.26 13.48
CA ARG A 293 -6.56 5.71 12.66
C ARG A 293 -7.76 4.76 12.74
N ARG A 294 -7.51 3.44 12.87
CA ARG A 294 -8.56 2.42 13.02
C ARG A 294 -9.32 2.49 14.34
N SER A 295 -8.73 3.09 15.37
CA SER A 295 -9.34 3.21 16.70
C SER A 295 -10.21 4.47 16.85
N VAL A 296 -10.10 5.40 15.91
CA VAL A 296 -10.78 6.71 15.93
C VAL A 296 -11.98 6.74 14.97
N ASN A 297 -12.00 5.86 13.96
CA ASN A 297 -13.11 5.63 13.03
C ASN A 297 -14.01 4.45 13.47
#